data_AF-A0A098LKY0-F1
#
_entry.id   AF-A0A098LKY0-F1
#
_cell.length_a   1.000
_cell.length_b   1.000
_cell.length_c   1.000
_cell.angle_alpha   90.00
_cell.angle_beta   90.00
_cell.angle_gamma   90.00
#
_symmetry.space_group_name_H-M   'P 1'
#
loop_
_entity.id
_entity.type
_entity.pdbx_description
1 polymer ?
#
loop_
_entity_poly.entity_id
_entity_poly.type
_entity_poly.pdbx_seq_one_letter_code
_entity_poly.pdbx_strand_id
1 'polypeptide(L)'
;MREQYKYEDQYIKLTEVVNKKIKILIEQISGDFKNIVSFIKGYSIHDNFKNHHEPIIPSDDIISSITTNLQYQDILSQRLDHIIMINTLIIQELKNTEHANGGSTELITYSGKITEVNIRQLEDAYNEYISICSILRKDLDKFEKQNRLKNSNTLSPFIPFKNSLKIATLVSEIKQNLKVMTSINFEVSDSGQSIDQAAMKVQSIYTMQSEREILYSCIPDMQEKYRITFNNDNDIFF
;
A
#
# COMPACT_ATOMS: atom_id res chain seq x y z
N MET A 1 30.34 -11.67 15.38
CA MET A 1 29.42 -12.84 15.48
C MET A 1 28.27 -12.64 16.48
N ARG A 2 28.48 -12.47 17.80
CA ARG A 2 27.36 -12.25 18.76
C ARG A 2 26.56 -10.94 18.56
N GLU A 3 27.18 -9.88 18.07
CA GLU A 3 26.48 -8.61 17.81
C GLU A 3 25.64 -8.64 16.53
N GLN A 4 26.07 -9.39 15.51
CA GLN A 4 25.34 -9.55 14.25
C GLN A 4 23.97 -10.22 14.46
N TYR A 5 23.93 -11.33 15.20
CA TYR A 5 22.67 -11.99 15.56
C TYR A 5 21.70 -11.08 16.33
N LYS A 6 22.22 -10.13 17.13
CA LYS A 6 21.38 -9.16 17.85
C LYS A 6 20.70 -8.17 16.89
N TYR A 7 21.39 -7.75 15.83
CA TYR A 7 20.82 -6.86 14.81
C TYR A 7 19.81 -7.58 13.92
N GLU A 8 20.08 -8.84 13.56
CA GLU A 8 19.16 -9.71 12.82
C GLU A 8 17.85 -9.93 13.59
N ASP A 9 17.94 -10.33 14.87
CA ASP A 9 16.78 -10.48 15.76
C ASP A 9 15.95 -9.20 15.89
N GLN A 10 16.63 -8.05 16.03
CA GLN A 10 15.97 -6.76 16.12
C GLN A 10 15.24 -6.42 14.83
N TYR A 11 15.88 -6.66 13.67
CA TYR A 11 15.29 -6.41 12.36
C TYR A 11 14.06 -7.29 12.13
N ILE A 12 14.14 -8.59 12.44
CA ILE A 12 13.03 -9.54 12.31
C ILE A 12 11.84 -9.08 13.17
N LYS A 13 12.07 -8.76 14.45
CA LYS A 13 11.01 -8.31 15.36
C LYS A 13 10.33 -7.02 14.87
N LEU A 14 11.11 -6.05 14.41
CA LEU A 14 10.56 -4.80 13.85
C LEU A 14 9.75 -5.08 12.58
N THR A 15 10.25 -5.95 11.70
CA THR A 15 9.58 -6.32 10.47
C THR A 15 8.24 -7.03 10.73
N GLU A 16 8.18 -7.93 11.71
CA GLU A 16 6.94 -8.59 12.12
C GLU A 16 5.91 -7.59 12.67
N VAL A 17 6.35 -6.62 13.47
CA VAL A 17 5.50 -5.53 13.97
C VAL A 17 4.99 -4.66 12.82
N VAL A 18 5.86 -4.28 11.88
CA VAL A 18 5.49 -3.51 10.68
C VAL A 18 4.46 -4.27 9.85
N ASN A 19 4.70 -5.54 9.52
CA ASN A 19 3.78 -6.35 8.72
C ASN A 19 2.42 -6.48 9.39
N LYS A 20 2.37 -6.68 10.72
CA LYS A 20 1.11 -6.71 11.47
C LYS A 20 0.37 -5.38 11.36
N LYS A 21 1.05 -4.25 11.47
CA LYS A 21 0.45 -2.92 11.35
C LYS A 21 -0.05 -2.63 9.94
N ILE A 22 0.67 -3.03 8.90
CA ILE A 22 0.24 -2.90 7.50
C ILE A 22 -1.04 -3.72 7.26
N LYS A 23 -1.15 -4.94 7.80
CA LYS A 23 -2.39 -5.72 7.71
C LYS A 23 -3.59 -5.01 8.34
N ILE A 24 -3.40 -4.42 9.53
CA ILE A 24 -4.43 -3.60 10.18
C ILE A 24 -4.79 -2.38 9.32
N LEU A 25 -3.81 -1.76 8.67
CA LEU A 25 -4.03 -0.63 7.77
C LEU A 25 -4.90 -1.03 6.57
N ILE A 26 -4.59 -2.15 5.92
CA ILE A 26 -5.38 -2.71 4.81
C ILE A 26 -6.82 -2.99 5.25
N GLU A 27 -7.02 -3.59 6.43
CA GLU A 27 -8.35 -3.86 6.98
C GLU A 27 -9.15 -2.58 7.24
N GLN A 28 -8.52 -1.53 7.79
CA GLN A 28 -9.15 -0.24 8.04
C GLN A 28 -9.56 0.46 6.75
N ILE A 29 -8.65 0.51 5.77
CA ILE A 29 -8.93 1.09 4.44
C ILE A 29 -10.08 0.33 3.77
N SER A 30 -10.03 -1.00 3.75
CA SER A 30 -11.09 -1.84 3.18
C SER A 30 -12.43 -1.65 3.89
N GLY A 31 -12.41 -1.48 5.22
CA GLY A 31 -13.60 -1.19 6.02
C GLY A 31 -14.24 0.14 5.63
N ASP A 32 -13.43 1.19 5.44
CA ASP A 32 -13.92 2.50 4.99
C ASP A 32 -14.61 2.40 3.63
N PHE A 33 -14.01 1.70 2.65
CA PHE A 33 -14.62 1.52 1.33
C PHE A 33 -15.88 0.64 1.34
N LYS A 34 -15.94 -0.42 2.15
CA LYS A 34 -17.16 -1.23 2.32
C LYS A 34 -18.33 -0.41 2.87
N ASN A 35 -18.05 0.53 3.77
CA ASN A 35 -19.07 1.44 4.29
C ASN A 35 -19.61 2.36 3.19
N ILE A 36 -18.76 2.83 2.28
CA ILE A 36 -19.16 3.65 1.12
C ILE A 36 -20.06 2.85 0.17
N VAL A 37 -19.67 1.62 -0.18
CA VAL A 37 -20.49 0.75 -1.05
C VAL A 37 -21.84 0.45 -0.42
N SER A 38 -21.86 0.12 0.88
CA SER A 38 -23.09 -0.18 1.61
C SER A 38 -24.01 1.03 1.67
N PHE A 39 -23.45 2.24 1.78
CA PHE A 39 -24.20 3.49 1.74
C PHE A 39 -24.92 3.67 0.39
N ILE A 40 -24.20 3.52 -0.73
CA ILE A 40 -24.77 3.67 -2.09
C ILE A 40 -25.91 2.66 -2.30
N LYS A 41 -25.71 1.41 -1.87
CA LYS A 41 -26.74 0.37 -1.92
C LYS A 41 -27.92 0.68 -0.99
N GLY A 42 -27.67 1.22 0.20
CA GLY A 42 -28.70 1.54 1.19
C GLY A 42 -29.67 2.64 0.72
N TYR A 43 -29.16 3.67 0.03
CA TYR A 43 -30.01 4.70 -0.60
C TYR A 43 -30.86 4.14 -1.74
N SER A 44 -30.37 3.16 -2.50
CA SER A 44 -31.17 2.47 -3.51
C SER A 44 -32.38 1.72 -2.93
N ILE A 45 -32.40 1.42 -1.62
CA ILE A 45 -33.36 0.49 -1.01
C ILE A 45 -34.26 1.16 0.04
N HIS A 46 -33.77 2.11 0.85
CA HIS A 46 -34.47 2.52 2.07
C HIS A 46 -35.36 3.77 2.01
N ASP A 47 -35.23 4.64 0.99
CA ASP A 47 -36.16 5.76 0.80
C ASP A 47 -37.45 5.38 0.05
N ASN A 48 -37.51 4.18 -0.53
CA ASN A 48 -38.69 3.68 -1.25
C ASN A 48 -39.90 3.33 -0.36
N PHE A 49 -39.72 3.21 0.95
CA PHE A 49 -40.72 2.52 1.78
C PHE A 49 -41.40 3.36 2.87
N LYS A 50 -41.00 4.61 3.12
CA LYS A 50 -41.57 5.38 4.24
C LYS A 50 -42.38 6.61 3.90
N ASN A 51 -42.21 7.22 2.73
CA ASN A 51 -43.09 8.27 2.21
C ASN A 51 -43.00 8.23 0.68
N HIS A 52 -44.09 8.49 -0.05
CA HIS A 52 -44.11 8.54 -1.52
C HIS A 52 -43.14 9.59 -2.10
N HIS A 53 -41.86 9.25 -2.17
CA HIS A 53 -40.84 9.94 -2.93
C HIS A 53 -40.23 8.93 -3.90
N GLU A 54 -40.12 9.33 -5.17
CA GLU A 54 -39.47 8.53 -6.20
C GLU A 54 -38.09 8.07 -5.72
N PRO A 55 -37.62 6.87 -6.11
CA PRO A 55 -36.28 6.41 -5.78
C PRO A 55 -35.27 7.47 -6.20
N ILE A 56 -34.46 7.94 -5.24
CA ILE A 56 -33.35 8.85 -5.55
C ILE A 56 -32.24 8.01 -6.17
N ILE A 57 -32.20 7.98 -7.50
CA ILE A 57 -31.19 7.26 -8.26
C ILE A 57 -29.99 8.20 -8.47
N PRO A 58 -28.77 7.82 -8.02
CA PRO A 58 -27.56 8.57 -8.36
C PRO A 58 -27.39 8.65 -9.88
N SER A 59 -27.01 9.82 -10.40
CA SER A 59 -26.70 9.98 -11.82
C SER A 59 -25.51 9.09 -12.22
N ASP A 60 -25.50 8.60 -13.46
CA ASP A 60 -24.45 7.72 -14.00
C ASP A 60 -23.03 8.28 -13.79
N ASP A 61 -22.84 9.60 -13.91
CA ASP A 61 -21.55 10.26 -13.66
C ASP A 61 -21.03 10.05 -12.22
N ILE A 62 -21.94 10.09 -11.24
CA ILE A 62 -21.61 9.94 -9.82
C ILE A 62 -21.31 8.47 -9.53
N ILE A 63 -22.10 7.56 -10.10
CA ILE A 63 -21.85 6.10 -9.99
C ILE A 63 -20.50 5.77 -10.59
N SER A 64 -20.21 6.25 -11.81
CA SER A 64 -18.94 6.03 -12.50
C SER A 64 -17.77 6.58 -11.67
N SER A 65 -17.87 7.80 -11.16
CA SER A 65 -16.81 8.39 -10.32
C SER A 65 -16.56 7.55 -9.07
N ILE A 66 -17.62 7.15 -8.35
CA ILE A 66 -17.46 6.36 -7.13
C ILE A 66 -16.91 4.97 -7.45
N THR A 67 -17.38 4.31 -8.51
CA THR A 67 -16.87 3.00 -8.93
C THR A 67 -15.39 3.07 -9.27
N THR A 68 -14.95 4.07 -10.04
CA THR A 68 -13.54 4.28 -10.35
C THR A 68 -12.71 4.48 -9.08
N ASN A 69 -13.18 5.34 -8.17
CA ASN A 69 -12.50 5.58 -6.89
C ASN A 69 -12.44 4.32 -5.98
N LEU A 70 -13.45 3.44 -6.05
CA LEU A 70 -13.45 2.18 -5.33
C LEU A 70 -12.49 1.15 -5.95
N GLN A 71 -12.32 1.13 -7.28
CA GLN A 71 -11.35 0.25 -7.93
C GLN A 71 -9.91 0.55 -7.50
N TYR A 72 -9.60 1.82 -7.17
CA TYR A 72 -8.31 2.19 -6.61
C TYR A 72 -8.03 1.59 -5.22
N GLN A 73 -9.04 1.13 -4.47
CA GLN A 73 -8.82 0.40 -3.22
C GLN A 73 -7.96 -0.85 -3.44
N ASP A 74 -8.29 -1.64 -4.47
CA ASP A 74 -7.62 -2.91 -4.71
C ASP A 74 -6.15 -2.68 -5.05
N ILE A 75 -5.88 -1.64 -5.85
CA ILE A 75 -4.54 -1.17 -6.19
C ILE A 75 -3.76 -0.76 -4.93
N LEU A 76 -4.39 0.03 -4.04
CA LEU A 76 -3.76 0.44 -2.79
C LEU A 76 -3.45 -0.74 -1.86
N SER A 77 -4.39 -1.68 -1.75
CA SER A 77 -4.23 -2.88 -0.92
C SER A 77 -3.09 -3.74 -1.46
N GLN A 78 -3.01 -3.89 -2.79
CA GLN A 78 -1.93 -4.62 -3.46
C GLN A 78 -0.55 -4.00 -3.19
N ARG A 79 -0.40 -2.66 -3.27
CA ARG A 79 0.87 -1.99 -2.93
C ARG A 79 1.30 -2.27 -1.49
N LEU A 80 0.36 -2.23 -0.55
CA LEU A 80 0.63 -2.52 0.86
C LEU A 80 1.00 -4.00 1.08
N ASP A 81 0.36 -4.92 0.35
CA ASP A 81 0.72 -6.34 0.37
C ASP A 81 2.11 -6.61 -0.22
N HIS A 82 2.52 -5.88 -1.27
CA HIS A 82 3.88 -5.98 -1.81
C HIS A 82 4.95 -5.60 -0.77
N ILE A 83 4.70 -4.55 0.05
CA ILE A 83 5.58 -4.21 1.18
C ILE A 83 5.72 -5.39 2.14
N ILE A 84 4.59 -6.04 2.50
CA ILE A 84 4.60 -7.22 3.38
C ILE A 84 5.39 -8.37 2.75
N MET A 85 5.20 -8.62 1.45
CA MET A 85 5.88 -9.70 0.73
C MET A 85 7.40 -9.50 0.72
N ILE A 86 7.86 -8.28 0.41
CA ILE A 86 9.28 -7.92 0.42
C ILE A 86 9.88 -8.07 1.82
N ASN A 87 9.20 -7.53 2.84
CA ASN A 87 9.59 -7.69 4.24
C ASN A 87 9.70 -9.18 4.63
N THR A 88 8.79 -10.02 4.15
CA THR A 88 8.78 -11.45 4.42
C THR A 88 9.96 -12.16 3.74
N LEU A 89 10.31 -11.79 2.50
CA LEU A 89 11.51 -12.31 1.85
C LEU A 89 12.78 -11.95 2.62
N ILE A 90 12.90 -10.72 3.11
CA ILE A 90 14.06 -10.30 3.93
C ILE A 90 14.15 -11.15 5.20
N ILE A 91 13.03 -11.38 5.92
CA ILE A 91 13.03 -12.25 7.11
C ILE A 91 13.45 -13.68 6.75
N GLN A 92 12.93 -14.24 5.66
CA GLN A 92 13.27 -15.60 5.24
C GLN A 92 14.76 -15.72 4.95
N GLU A 93 15.34 -14.73 4.28
CA GLU A 93 16.77 -14.67 4.04
C GLU A 93 17.58 -14.57 5.34
N LEU A 94 17.21 -13.68 6.26
CA LEU A 94 17.86 -13.55 7.58
C LEU A 94 17.82 -14.86 8.39
N LYS A 95 16.71 -15.59 8.36
CA LYS A 95 16.59 -16.88 9.06
C LYS A 95 17.43 -17.99 8.39
N ASN A 96 17.55 -17.94 7.07
CA ASN A 96 18.36 -18.91 6.32
C ASN A 96 19.87 -18.69 6.53
N THR A 97 20.32 -17.43 6.73
CA THR A 97 21.71 -17.12 7.07
C THR A 97 22.12 -17.61 8.45
N GLU A 98 21.20 -17.72 9.41
CA GLU A 98 21.48 -18.33 10.73
C GLU A 98 21.85 -19.82 10.62
N HIS A 99 21.39 -20.52 9.57
CA HIS A 99 21.55 -21.96 9.38
C HIS A 99 22.68 -22.34 8.42
N ALA A 100 23.08 -21.43 7.53
CA ALA A 100 24.16 -21.65 6.56
C ALA A 100 25.39 -20.85 7.00
N ASN A 101 26.48 -21.54 7.36
CA ASN A 101 27.76 -20.99 7.84
C ASN A 101 28.30 -19.76 7.04
N GLY A 102 27.81 -18.56 7.35
CA GLY A 102 28.52 -17.29 7.15
C GLY A 102 28.40 -16.57 5.80
N GLY A 103 27.41 -16.88 4.95
CA GLY A 103 27.16 -16.10 3.74
C GLY A 103 25.96 -15.18 3.90
N SER A 104 26.16 -13.90 4.23
CA SER A 104 25.10 -12.88 4.17
C SER A 104 24.45 -12.91 2.78
N THR A 105 23.15 -13.16 2.71
CA THR A 105 22.45 -13.28 1.43
C THR A 105 22.30 -11.93 0.73
N GLU A 106 22.10 -12.02 -0.57
CA GLU A 106 21.95 -10.97 -1.57
C GLU A 106 21.05 -9.79 -1.12
N LEU A 107 19.93 -10.09 -0.44
CA LEU A 107 18.84 -9.13 -0.17
C LEU A 107 19.04 -8.40 1.17
N ILE A 108 19.78 -9.00 2.12
CA ILE A 108 20.14 -8.38 3.40
C ILE A 108 21.03 -7.15 3.18
N THR A 109 21.93 -7.23 2.20
CA THR A 109 22.83 -6.13 1.79
C THR A 109 22.06 -4.88 1.36
N TYR A 110 20.86 -5.05 0.79
CA TYR A 110 20.00 -3.96 0.31
C TYR A 110 18.84 -3.63 1.25
N SER A 111 18.72 -4.31 2.37
CA SER A 111 17.58 -4.17 3.30
C SER A 111 17.31 -2.72 3.70
N GLY A 112 18.35 -1.91 3.94
CA GLY A 112 18.20 -0.47 4.21
C GLY A 112 17.56 0.29 3.05
N LYS A 113 18.09 0.15 1.83
CA LYS A 113 17.54 0.80 0.62
C LYS A 113 16.14 0.30 0.27
N ILE A 114 15.88 -1.01 0.42
CA ILE A 114 14.56 -1.61 0.22
C ILE A 114 13.57 -1.05 1.24
N THR A 115 14.00 -0.88 2.49
CA THR A 115 13.19 -0.26 3.54
C THR A 115 12.85 1.20 3.21
N GLU A 116 13.79 1.96 2.62
CA GLU A 116 13.52 3.32 2.11
C GLU A 116 12.47 3.32 0.97
N VAL A 117 12.55 2.36 0.05
CA VAL A 117 11.51 2.16 -0.97
C VAL A 117 10.16 1.89 -0.29
N ASN A 118 10.09 0.96 0.66
CA ASN A 118 8.86 0.65 1.38
C ASN A 118 8.27 1.86 2.13
N ILE A 119 9.11 2.74 2.68
CA ILE A 119 8.65 4.02 3.28
C ILE A 119 7.97 4.89 2.22
N ARG A 120 8.59 5.07 1.05
CA ARG A 120 8.01 5.89 -0.04
C ARG A 120 6.73 5.27 -0.59
N GLN A 121 6.69 3.95 -0.79
CA GLN A 121 5.47 3.24 -1.22
C GLN A 121 4.32 3.45 -0.24
N LEU A 122 4.59 3.37 1.07
CA LEU A 122 3.59 3.59 2.11
C LEU A 122 3.09 5.05 2.11
N GLU A 123 3.99 6.03 1.94
CA GLU A 123 3.61 7.44 1.83
C GLU A 123 2.75 7.71 0.61
N ASP A 124 3.14 7.17 -0.54
CA ASP A 124 2.41 7.32 -1.80
C ASP A 124 1.01 6.70 -1.70
N ALA A 125 0.91 5.46 -1.22
CA ALA A 125 -0.37 4.78 -0.99
C ALA A 125 -1.28 5.56 -0.02
N TYR A 126 -0.70 6.12 1.05
CA TYR A 126 -1.47 6.94 1.99
C TYR A 126 -1.97 8.24 1.36
N ASN A 127 -1.14 8.93 0.58
CA ASN A 127 -1.53 10.17 -0.10
C ASN A 127 -2.63 9.92 -1.14
N GLU A 128 -2.53 8.84 -1.90
CA GLU A 128 -3.53 8.42 -2.86
C GLU A 128 -4.85 8.05 -2.17
N TYR A 129 -4.81 7.31 -1.05
CA TYR A 129 -5.99 7.07 -0.21
C TYR A 129 -6.68 8.37 0.23
N ILE A 130 -5.92 9.35 0.76
CA ILE A 130 -6.49 10.63 1.20
C ILE A 130 -7.12 11.38 0.02
N SER A 131 -6.48 11.34 -1.15
CA SER A 131 -6.99 11.94 -2.38
C SER A 131 -8.34 11.33 -2.79
N ILE A 132 -8.41 10.00 -2.83
CA ILE A 132 -9.64 9.24 -3.15
C ILE A 132 -10.75 9.57 -2.17
N CYS A 133 -10.45 9.55 -0.86
CA CYS A 133 -11.44 9.92 0.16
C CYS A 133 -11.96 11.35 -0.04
N SER A 134 -11.09 12.29 -0.41
CA SER A 134 -11.46 13.68 -0.69
C SER A 134 -12.41 13.79 -1.88
N ILE A 135 -12.11 13.09 -2.98
CA ILE A 135 -12.94 13.06 -4.19
C ILE A 135 -14.30 12.43 -3.88
N LEU A 136 -14.32 11.26 -3.25
CA LEU A 136 -15.55 10.57 -2.86
C LEU A 136 -16.44 11.45 -1.97
N ARG A 137 -15.85 12.16 -1.01
CA ARG A 137 -16.59 13.11 -0.18
C ARG A 137 -17.24 14.22 -1.00
N LYS A 138 -16.47 14.85 -1.90
CA LYS A 138 -16.98 15.92 -2.75
C LYS A 138 -18.15 15.45 -3.63
N ASP A 139 -18.06 14.23 -4.16
CA ASP A 139 -19.09 13.66 -5.02
C ASP A 139 -20.34 13.27 -4.22
N LEU A 140 -20.18 12.72 -3.03
CA LEU A 140 -21.29 12.45 -2.10
C LEU A 140 -21.97 13.76 -1.63
N ASP A 141 -21.20 14.79 -1.30
CA ASP A 141 -21.74 16.10 -0.92
C ASP A 141 -22.50 16.76 -2.09
N LYS A 142 -22.02 16.57 -3.33
CA LYS A 142 -22.71 17.04 -4.54
C LYS A 142 -24.05 16.32 -4.73
N PHE A 143 -24.05 15.01 -4.55
CA PHE A 143 -25.24 14.18 -4.60
C PHE A 143 -26.30 14.62 -3.57
N GLU A 144 -25.91 14.92 -2.32
CA GLU A 144 -26.86 15.41 -1.31
C GLU A 144 -27.52 16.73 -1.69
N LYS A 145 -26.69 17.68 -2.13
CA LYS A 145 -27.16 19.03 -2.46
C LYS A 145 -28.17 18.99 -3.60
N GLN A 146 -27.93 18.16 -4.60
CA GLN A 146 -28.84 17.97 -5.74
C GLN A 146 -30.20 17.41 -5.28
N ASN A 147 -30.20 16.51 -4.31
CA ASN A 147 -31.41 15.82 -3.85
C ASN A 147 -32.12 16.50 -2.67
N ARG A 148 -31.72 17.73 -2.29
CA ARG A 148 -32.34 18.55 -1.24
C ARG A 148 -32.55 17.79 0.09
N LEU A 149 -31.65 16.87 0.41
CA LEU A 149 -31.65 16.07 1.64
C LEU A 149 -31.30 16.96 2.84
N LYS A 150 -32.24 17.80 3.28
CA LYS A 150 -32.02 18.78 4.37
C LYS A 150 -32.32 18.22 5.77
N ASN A 151 -33.01 17.08 5.89
CA ASN A 151 -33.56 16.59 7.17
C ASN A 151 -33.28 15.13 7.54
N SER A 152 -32.57 14.32 6.74
CA SER A 152 -32.08 13.02 7.20
C SER A 152 -30.75 13.22 7.92
N ASN A 153 -30.42 12.37 8.89
CA ASN A 153 -29.07 12.25 9.46
C ASN A 153 -28.02 12.43 8.34
N THR A 154 -27.44 13.64 8.27
CA THR A 154 -26.53 14.13 7.20
C THR A 154 -25.49 13.08 6.86
N LEU A 155 -24.96 12.97 5.63
CA LEU A 155 -23.83 12.10 5.25
C LEU A 155 -22.57 12.18 6.15
N SER A 156 -22.55 13.13 7.08
CA SER A 156 -21.56 13.40 8.14
C SER A 156 -21.11 12.21 9.04
N PRO A 157 -21.80 11.06 9.20
CA PRO A 157 -21.25 9.90 9.90
C PRO A 157 -20.67 8.84 8.96
N PHE A 158 -20.97 8.86 7.65
CA PHE A 158 -20.38 7.96 6.64
C PHE A 158 -19.09 8.55 6.07
N ILE A 159 -18.25 9.00 6.97
CA ILE A 159 -17.02 9.68 6.67
C ILE A 159 -15.95 8.57 6.61
N PRO A 160 -15.35 8.25 5.44
CA PRO A 160 -14.07 7.51 5.34
C PRO A 160 -12.89 8.23 6.03
N PHE A 161 -13.18 9.19 6.91
CA PHE A 161 -12.28 10.02 7.68
C PHE A 161 -12.55 9.96 9.19
N LYS A 162 -13.60 9.27 9.69
CA LYS A 162 -13.67 9.01 11.15
C LYS A 162 -12.47 8.15 11.58
N ASN A 163 -11.97 7.33 10.66
CA ASN A 163 -10.73 6.58 10.80
C ASN A 163 -9.50 7.31 10.24
N SER A 164 -9.62 8.49 9.59
CA SER A 164 -8.45 9.17 9.00
C SER A 164 -7.34 9.46 10.01
N LEU A 165 -7.71 9.87 11.23
CA LEU A 165 -6.74 10.08 12.30
C LEU A 165 -6.09 8.77 12.74
N LYS A 166 -6.86 7.67 12.81
CA LYS A 166 -6.33 6.35 13.16
C LYS A 166 -5.38 5.83 12.08
N ILE A 167 -5.76 5.98 10.81
CA ILE A 167 -4.96 5.61 9.64
C ILE A 167 -3.68 6.46 9.60
N ALA A 168 -3.78 7.77 9.78
CA ALA A 168 -2.62 8.67 9.83
C ALA A 168 -1.65 8.30 10.95
N THR A 169 -2.16 8.01 12.15
CA THR A 169 -1.37 7.53 13.28
C THR A 169 -0.71 6.20 12.96
N LEU A 170 -1.45 5.24 12.40
CA LEU A 170 -0.93 3.93 12.04
C LEU A 170 0.18 4.02 10.97
N VAL A 171 -0.02 4.84 9.94
CA VAL A 171 1.00 5.12 8.92
C VAL A 171 2.24 5.76 9.55
N SER A 172 2.07 6.74 10.44
CA SER A 172 3.17 7.37 11.15
C SER A 172 3.98 6.37 11.98
N GLU A 173 3.31 5.49 12.72
CA GLU A 173 3.93 4.44 13.51
C GLU A 173 4.68 3.41 12.66
N ILE A 174 4.09 3.00 11.51
CA ILE A 174 4.77 2.09 10.57
C ILE A 174 6.03 2.76 10.03
N LYS A 175 5.93 4.02 9.58
CA LYS A 175 7.08 4.79 9.08
C LYS A 175 8.18 4.94 10.12
N GLN A 176 7.82 5.19 11.38
CA GLN A 176 8.80 5.28 12.46
C GLN A 176 9.56 3.96 12.62
N ASN A 177 8.87 2.82 12.62
CA ASN A 177 9.52 1.52 12.70
C ASN A 177 10.41 1.23 11.48
N LEU A 178 9.93 1.53 10.28
CA LEU A 178 10.73 1.40 9.06
C LEU A 178 11.98 2.28 9.10
N LYS A 179 11.90 3.53 9.60
CA LYS A 179 13.08 4.40 9.80
C LYS A 179 14.09 3.85 10.82
N VAL A 180 13.63 3.12 11.83
CA VAL A 180 14.55 2.41 12.72
C VAL A 180 15.24 1.28 11.96
N MET A 181 14.50 0.53 11.14
CA MET A 181 15.04 -0.56 10.31
C MET A 181 16.09 -0.07 9.30
N THR A 182 15.94 1.11 8.69
CA THR A 182 16.96 1.67 7.78
C THR A 182 18.30 1.95 8.47
N SER A 183 18.30 2.10 9.80
CA SER A 183 19.50 2.35 10.59
C SER A 183 20.22 1.06 11.05
N ILE A 184 19.64 -0.12 10.76
CA ILE A 184 20.24 -1.41 11.10
C ILE A 184 21.18 -1.81 9.96
N ASN A 185 22.48 -1.73 10.22
CA ASN A 185 23.51 -2.13 9.27
C ASN A 185 23.93 -3.58 9.53
N PHE A 186 23.92 -4.40 8.48
CA PHE A 186 24.47 -5.74 8.49
C PHE A 186 25.92 -5.70 7.97
N GLU A 187 26.83 -6.42 8.63
CA GLU A 187 28.18 -6.62 8.09
C GLU A 187 28.11 -7.58 6.90
N VAL A 188 28.63 -7.15 5.75
CA VAL A 188 28.56 -7.91 4.49
C VAL A 188 29.95 -8.29 4.02
N SER A 189 30.12 -9.55 3.61
CA SER A 189 31.27 -9.99 2.81
C SER A 189 30.98 -9.73 1.33
N ASP A 190 31.62 -8.69 0.79
CA ASP A 190 31.34 -8.16 -0.55
C ASP A 190 31.59 -9.19 -1.67
N SER A 191 30.55 -9.52 -2.44
CA SER A 191 30.72 -10.00 -3.82
C SER A 191 29.65 -9.35 -4.70
N GLY A 192 30.06 -8.46 -5.60
CA GLY A 192 29.15 -7.62 -6.40
C GLY A 192 28.16 -8.36 -7.31
N GLN A 193 28.29 -9.68 -7.51
CA GLN A 193 27.30 -10.53 -8.21
C GLN A 193 26.05 -10.82 -7.37
N SER A 194 26.16 -10.78 -6.04
CA SER A 194 25.07 -11.08 -5.10
C SER A 194 24.01 -9.98 -5.12
N ILE A 195 24.47 -8.74 -5.22
CA ILE A 195 23.71 -7.49 -5.28
C ILE A 195 22.67 -7.47 -6.41
N ASP A 196 23.10 -7.96 -7.57
CA ASP A 196 22.37 -7.87 -8.82
C ASP A 196 21.15 -8.81 -8.84
N GLN A 197 21.22 -9.95 -8.16
CA GLN A 197 20.12 -10.92 -8.06
C GLN A 197 19.04 -10.51 -7.05
N ALA A 198 19.42 -9.93 -5.90
CA ALA A 198 18.44 -9.41 -4.94
C ALA A 198 17.62 -8.26 -5.50
N ALA A 199 18.29 -7.41 -6.27
CA ALA A 199 17.66 -6.32 -7.00
C ALA A 199 16.54 -6.82 -7.94
N MET A 200 16.83 -7.84 -8.74
CA MET A 200 15.85 -8.46 -9.64
C MET A 200 14.71 -9.17 -8.90
N LYS A 201 15.02 -9.85 -7.77
CA LYS A 201 13.99 -10.50 -6.93
C LYS A 201 12.98 -9.47 -6.41
N VAL A 202 13.44 -8.33 -5.89
CA VAL A 202 12.57 -7.24 -5.41
C VAL A 202 11.79 -6.60 -6.58
N GLN A 203 12.44 -6.35 -7.71
CA GLN A 203 11.80 -5.80 -8.90
C GLN A 203 10.65 -6.69 -9.41
N SER A 204 10.80 -8.02 -9.32
CA SER A 204 9.76 -8.97 -9.76
C SER A 204 8.46 -8.89 -8.94
N ILE A 205 8.52 -8.36 -7.71
CA ILE A 205 7.35 -8.14 -6.87
C ILE A 205 6.64 -6.83 -7.25
N TYR A 206 7.38 -5.79 -7.63
CA TYR A 206 6.81 -4.52 -8.06
C TYR A 206 6.26 -4.59 -9.48
N THR A 207 5.01 -5.01 -9.57
CA THR A 207 4.30 -5.20 -10.84
C THR A 207 3.76 -3.90 -11.42
N MET A 208 3.58 -2.84 -10.60
CA MET A 208 3.08 -1.54 -11.05
C MET A 208 4.19 -0.58 -11.51
N GLN A 209 3.88 0.25 -12.50
CA GLN A 209 4.82 1.25 -13.02
C GLN A 209 5.19 2.30 -11.97
N SER A 210 4.21 2.80 -11.22
CA SER A 210 4.43 3.75 -10.12
C SER A 210 5.35 3.17 -9.03
N GLU A 211 5.24 1.87 -8.74
CA GLU A 211 6.11 1.22 -7.78
C GLU A 211 7.56 1.14 -8.26
N ARG A 212 7.74 0.80 -9.55
CA ARG A 212 9.06 0.74 -10.19
C ARG A 212 9.73 2.11 -10.26
N GLU A 213 8.97 3.17 -10.51
CA GLU A 213 9.49 4.55 -10.49
C GLU A 213 10.05 4.93 -9.12
N ILE A 214 9.34 4.57 -8.04
CA ILE A 214 9.83 4.76 -6.67
C ILE A 214 11.09 3.92 -6.45
N LEU A 215 11.11 2.64 -6.85
CA LEU A 215 12.28 1.77 -6.74
C LEU A 215 13.51 2.41 -7.42
N TYR A 216 13.37 2.85 -8.67
CA TYR A 216 14.47 3.45 -9.44
C TYR A 216 14.91 4.81 -8.86
N SER A 217 14.00 5.57 -8.26
CA SER A 217 14.35 6.82 -7.57
C SER A 217 15.18 6.60 -6.29
N CYS A 218 15.07 5.43 -5.65
CA CYS A 218 15.84 5.06 -4.46
C CYS A 218 17.11 4.30 -4.79
N ILE A 219 17.10 3.53 -5.89
CA ILE A 219 18.22 2.70 -6.32
C ILE A 219 18.47 2.95 -7.82
N PRO A 220 19.06 4.12 -8.19
CA PRO A 220 19.21 4.53 -9.58
C PRO A 220 20.02 3.55 -10.43
N ASP A 221 21.01 2.89 -9.84
CA ASP A 221 21.86 1.90 -10.49
C ASP A 221 21.06 0.72 -11.05
N MET A 222 19.86 0.43 -10.51
CA MET A 222 18.96 -0.58 -11.06
C MET A 222 18.35 -0.15 -12.39
N GLN A 223 18.07 1.14 -12.58
CA GLN A 223 17.48 1.67 -13.81
C GLN A 223 18.45 1.52 -14.99
N GLU A 224 19.75 1.70 -14.74
CA GLU A 224 20.78 1.61 -15.77
C GLU A 224 21.17 0.15 -16.06
N LYS A 225 21.31 -0.70 -15.02
CA LYS A 225 21.68 -2.12 -15.18
C LYS A 225 20.55 -3.02 -15.66
N TYR A 226 19.31 -2.80 -15.21
CA TYR A 226 18.15 -3.65 -15.52
C TYR A 226 17.18 -2.99 -16.47
N ARG A 227 17.69 -2.06 -17.29
CA ARG A 227 16.99 -1.51 -18.45
C ARG A 227 16.77 -2.54 -19.57
N ILE A 228 16.66 -3.82 -19.23
CA ILE A 228 16.30 -4.90 -20.16
C ILE A 228 14.83 -4.70 -20.56
N THR A 229 14.67 -4.05 -21.71
CA THR A 229 13.63 -4.24 -22.74
C THR A 229 12.18 -4.40 -22.28
N PHE A 230 11.49 -3.27 -22.12
CA PHE A 230 10.07 -3.16 -22.53
C PHE A 230 9.91 -2.24 -23.74
N ASN A 231 10.95 -2.15 -24.59
CA ASN A 231 10.83 -1.52 -25.89
C ASN A 231 10.48 -2.59 -26.93
N ASN A 232 9.24 -2.54 -27.40
CA ASN A 232 8.80 -2.83 -28.77
C ASN A 232 9.20 -4.18 -29.39
N ASP A 233 8.62 -5.28 -28.92
CA ASP A 233 8.23 -6.40 -29.78
C ASP A 233 6.91 -6.96 -29.24
N ASN A 234 5.79 -6.50 -29.80
CA ASN A 234 5.03 -7.18 -30.85
C ASN A 234 4.17 -8.35 -30.32
N ASP A 235 2.86 -8.11 -30.33
CA ASP A 235 1.87 -9.00 -30.91
C ASP A 235 2.07 -10.51 -30.74
N ILE A 236 1.29 -11.13 -29.84
CA ILE A 236 0.64 -12.40 -30.16
C ILE A 236 -0.82 -12.37 -29.72
N PHE A 237 -1.68 -12.40 -30.73
CA PHE A 237 -3.10 -12.73 -30.72
C PHE A 237 -3.42 -14.03 -29.96
N PHE A 238 -4.39 -13.98 -29.05
CA PHE A 238 -5.72 -14.65 -29.07
C PHE A 238 -6.33 -14.63 -27.66
#